data_AF-A0A7T8KI13-F1
#
_entry.id   AF-A0A7T8KI13-F1
#
_cell.length_a   1.000
_cell.length_b   1.000
_cell.length_c   1.000
_cell.angle_alpha   90.00
_cell.angle_beta   90.00
_cell.angle_gamma   90.00
#
_symmetry.space_group_name_H-M   'P 1'
#
loop_
_entity.id
_entity.type
_entity.pdbx_description
1 polymer ?
#
loop_
_entity_poly.entity_id
_entity_poly.type
_entity_poly.pdbx_seq_one_letter_code
_entity_poly.pdbx_strand_id
1 'polypeptide(L)'
;MDISKEKIHILQLFFNKGENASQADENVNSVYGPDTVTANHAQFWFRLFRSGNLDVKDAPRSGRPIVENIDKIIEIVESDRHVSIASIAQELNIAQKPVETT
;
A
#
# COMPACT_ATOMS: atom_id res chain seq x y z
N MET A 1 -2.20 12.12 -4.59
CA MET A 1 -2.95 12.10 -5.86
C MET A 1 -2.74 10.71 -6.42
N ASP A 2 -3.75 9.84 -6.35
CA ASP A 2 -3.64 8.49 -6.89
C ASP A 2 -3.51 8.61 -8.41
N ILE A 3 -2.31 8.34 -8.92
CA ILE A 3 -2.07 8.30 -10.35
C ILE A 3 -2.79 7.07 -10.88
N SER A 4 -3.72 7.28 -11.82
CA SER A 4 -4.56 6.20 -12.33
C SER A 4 -3.69 5.11 -12.97
N LYS A 5 -4.14 3.85 -12.87
CA LYS A 5 -3.48 2.70 -13.51
C LYS A 5 -3.14 2.96 -14.98
N GLU A 6 -3.95 3.77 -15.66
CA GLU A 6 -3.73 4.23 -17.03
C GLU A 6 -2.35 4.88 -17.22
N LYS A 7 -1.96 5.82 -16.35
CA LYS A 7 -0.67 6.53 -16.51
C LYS A 7 0.52 5.61 -16.27
N ILE A 8 0.39 4.61 -15.41
CA ILE A 8 1.43 3.61 -15.18
C ILE A 8 1.63 2.75 -16.43
N HIS A 9 0.57 2.36 -17.13
CA HIS A 9 0.68 1.64 -18.40
C HIS A 9 1.34 2.50 -19.50
N ILE A 10 1.06 3.80 -19.52
CA ILE A 10 1.70 4.73 -20.45
C ILE A 10 3.21 4.84 -20.14
N LEU A 11 3.59 4.95 -18.87
CA LEU A 11 5.00 4.92 -18.46
C LEU A 11 5.69 3.60 -18.84
N GLN A 12 4.98 2.47 -18.72
CA GLN A 12 5.50 1.15 -19.13
C GLN A 12 5.71 1.09 -20.65
N LEU A 13 4.83 1.69 -21.43
CA LEU A 13 4.98 1.79 -22.89
C LEU A 13 6.25 2.59 -23.26
N PHE A 14 6.51 3.72 -22.61
CA PHE A 14 7.72 4.51 -22.84
C PHE A 14 8.99 3.78 -22.37
N PHE A 15 8.92 3.07 -21.25
CA PHE A 15 10.00 2.19 -20.81
C PHE A 15 10.34 1.11 -21.85
N ASN A 16 9.33 0.45 -22.42
CA ASN A 16 9.53 -0.58 -23.45
C ASN A 16 10.08 -0.01 -24.77
N LYS A 17 9.86 1.28 -25.04
CA LYS A 17 10.46 1.99 -26.18
C LYS A 17 11.94 2.36 -25.95
N GLY A 18 12.46 2.18 -24.73
CA GLY A 18 13.83 2.53 -24.37
C GLY A 18 14.01 4.01 -24.00
N GLU A 19 12.93 4.75 -23.79
CA GLU A 19 12.99 6.12 -23.26
C GLU A 19 13.42 6.09 -21.79
N ASN A 20 13.90 7.22 -21.27
CA ASN A 20 14.20 7.37 -19.85
C ASN A 20 13.01 7.98 -19.08
N ALA A 21 13.08 7.95 -17.75
CA ALA A 21 11.98 8.41 -16.90
C ALA A 21 11.64 9.90 -17.12
N SER A 22 12.66 10.74 -17.35
CA SER A 22 12.50 12.18 -17.60
C SER A 22 11.75 12.47 -18.89
N GLN A 23 12.10 11.76 -19.96
CA GLN A 23 11.38 11.86 -21.24
C GLN A 23 9.94 11.38 -21.09
N ALA A 24 9.73 10.31 -20.33
CA ALA A 24 8.40 9.75 -20.12
C ALA A 24 7.48 10.70 -19.33
N ASP A 25 7.94 11.36 -18.25
CA ASP A 25 7.09 12.32 -17.53
C ASP A 25 6.84 13.60 -18.33
N GLU A 26 7.83 14.11 -19.06
CA GLU A 26 7.64 15.23 -20.00
C GLU A 26 6.60 14.89 -21.07
N ASN A 27 6.69 13.72 -21.71
CA ASN A 27 5.76 13.27 -22.74
C ASN A 27 4.34 13.09 -22.19
N VAL A 28 4.20 12.51 -21.00
CA VAL A 28 2.90 12.35 -20.34
C VAL A 28 2.30 13.71 -20.00
N ASN A 29 3.08 14.61 -19.41
CA ASN A 29 2.60 15.93 -19.00
C ASN A 29 2.28 16.82 -20.21
N SER A 30 2.99 16.66 -21.34
CA SER A 30 2.68 17.37 -22.57
C SER A 30 1.32 16.98 -23.17
N VAL A 31 0.86 15.74 -22.98
CA VAL A 31 -0.41 15.25 -23.53
C VAL A 31 -1.58 15.47 -22.58
N TYR A 32 -1.38 15.20 -21.30
CA TYR A 32 -2.47 15.18 -20.31
C TYR A 32 -2.54 16.42 -19.41
N GLY A 33 -1.53 17.29 -19.48
CA GLY A 33 -1.43 18.51 -18.70
C GLY A 33 -0.28 18.46 -17.68
N PRO A 34 0.16 19.64 -17.20
CA PRO A 34 1.25 19.75 -16.24
C PRO A 34 0.93 18.97 -14.96
N ASP A 35 1.98 18.44 -14.32
CA ASP A 35 1.90 17.68 -13.06
C ASP A 35 1.02 16.42 -13.09
N THR A 36 0.67 15.91 -14.28
CA THR A 36 -0.05 14.62 -14.42
C THR A 36 0.78 13.47 -13.84
N VAL A 37 2.07 13.44 -14.15
CA VAL A 37 3.06 12.54 -13.56
C VAL A 37 4.26 13.37 -13.12
N THR A 38 4.68 13.20 -11.87
CA THR A 38 5.91 13.84 -11.38
C THR A 38 7.13 13.00 -11.79
N ALA A 39 8.27 13.66 -12.00
CA ALA A 39 9.53 13.00 -12.29
C ALA A 39 9.89 11.90 -11.27
N ASN A 40 9.65 12.15 -9.97
CA ASN A 40 9.87 11.16 -8.91
C ASN A 40 9.01 9.90 -9.09
N HIS A 41 7.76 10.07 -9.52
CA HIS A 41 6.86 8.96 -9.76
C HIS A 41 7.25 8.15 -11.00
N ALA A 42 7.62 8.82 -12.09
CA ALA A 42 8.15 8.15 -13.27
C ALA A 42 9.43 7.37 -12.93
N GLN A 43 10.35 7.95 -12.17
CA GLN A 43 11.56 7.25 -11.71
C GLN A 43 11.25 6.03 -10.85
N PHE A 44 10.28 6.14 -9.94
CA PHE A 44 9.85 5.02 -9.10
C PHE A 44 9.36 3.84 -9.94
N TRP A 45 8.45 4.08 -10.89
CA TRP A 45 7.95 3.01 -11.77
C TRP A 45 9.03 2.44 -12.68
N PHE A 46 9.92 3.27 -13.21
CA PHE A 46 11.04 2.80 -14.01
C PHE A 46 11.98 1.88 -13.23
N ARG A 47 12.14 2.08 -11.92
CA ARG A 47 12.89 1.15 -11.06
C ARG A 47 12.14 -0.18 -10.91
N LEU A 48 10.82 -0.15 -10.74
CA LEU A 48 9.99 -1.37 -10.67
C LEU A 48 9.96 -2.16 -11.98
N PHE A 49 9.88 -1.47 -13.13
CA PHE A 49 9.91 -2.12 -14.44
C PHE A 49 11.25 -2.83 -14.68
N ARG A 50 12.36 -2.21 -14.26
CA ARG A 50 13.69 -2.84 -14.30
C ARG A 50 13.80 -4.06 -13.38
N SER A 51 13.07 -4.10 -12.27
CA SER A 51 13.03 -5.27 -11.38
C SER A 51 12.08 -6.37 -11.87
N GLY A 52 11.46 -6.21 -13.05
CA GLY A 52 10.50 -7.15 -13.61
C GLY A 52 9.14 -7.13 -12.91
N ASN A 53 8.89 -6.17 -12.01
CA ASN A 53 7.59 -6.02 -11.37
C ASN A 53 6.70 -5.13 -12.24
N LEU A 54 5.76 -5.79 -12.93
CA LEU A 54 4.77 -5.14 -13.81
C LEU A 54 3.38 -5.11 -13.17
N ASP A 55 3.22 -5.57 -11.92
CA ASP A 55 1.93 -5.51 -11.26
C ASP A 55 1.63 -4.06 -10.84
N VAL A 56 0.62 -3.49 -11.50
CA VAL A 56 0.11 -2.14 -11.25
C VAL A 56 -0.86 -2.15 -10.06
N LYS A 57 -1.15 -3.30 -9.46
CA LYS A 57 -1.94 -3.39 -8.23
C LYS A 57 -1.09 -2.98 -7.05
N ASP A 58 -1.67 -2.15 -6.19
CA ASP A 58 -1.15 -1.95 -4.84
C ASP A 58 -0.96 -3.32 -4.19
N ALA A 59 0.25 -3.57 -3.68
CA ALA A 59 0.45 -4.67 -2.75
C ALA A 59 -0.54 -4.51 -1.58
N PRO A 60 -0.96 -5.61 -0.93
CA PRO A 60 -1.78 -5.53 0.27
C PRO A 60 -1.15 -4.53 1.23
N ARG A 61 -1.86 -3.44 1.51
CA ARG A 61 -1.33 -2.42 2.42
C ARG A 61 -1.10 -3.11 3.75
N SER A 62 0.11 -2.99 4.28
CA SER A 62 0.40 -3.37 5.67
C SER A 62 -0.37 -2.40 6.57
N GLY A 63 -1.64 -2.71 6.81
CA GLY A 63 -2.50 -2.01 7.74
C GLY A 63 -2.42 -2.63 9.14
N ARG A 64 -3.20 -2.08 10.06
CA ARG A 64 -3.46 -2.74 11.34
C ARG A 64 -3.96 -4.16 11.06
N PRO A 65 -3.43 -5.21 11.73
CA PRO A 65 -4.00 -6.55 11.61
C PRO A 65 -5.51 -6.46 11.84
N ILE A 66 -6.29 -6.91 10.85
CA ILE A 66 -7.71 -7.16 11.06
C ILE A 66 -7.71 -8.29 12.09
N VAL A 67 -8.29 -8.02 13.27
CA VAL A 67 -8.21 -8.93 14.41
C VAL A 67 -8.79 -10.28 14.00
N GLU A 68 -7.94 -11.26 13.74
CA GLU A 68 -8.33 -12.61 13.32
C GLU A 68 -9.07 -13.39 14.43
N ASN A 69 -9.12 -12.85 15.65
CA ASN A 69 -9.69 -13.49 16.83
C ASN A 69 -10.98 -12.81 17.35
N ILE A 70 -11.73 -12.05 16.53
CA ILE A 70 -12.96 -11.38 16.98
C ILE A 70 -13.94 -12.37 17.62
N ASP A 71 -14.17 -13.53 16.99
CA ASP A 71 -15.11 -14.54 17.50
C ASP A 71 -14.69 -15.07 18.88
N LYS A 72 -13.38 -15.28 19.09
CA LYS A 72 -12.84 -15.73 20.38
C LYS A 72 -12.93 -14.63 21.45
N ILE A 73 -12.74 -13.37 21.07
CA ILE A 73 -12.94 -12.24 22.00
C ILE A 73 -14.41 -12.20 22.45
N ILE A 74 -15.34 -12.39 21.51
CA ILE A 74 -16.78 -12.43 21.83
C ILE A 74 -17.07 -13.58 22.78
N GLU A 75 -16.56 -14.78 22.52
CA GLU A 75 -16.75 -15.97 23.37
C GLU A 75 -16.25 -15.75 24.82
N ILE A 76 -15.06 -15.17 24.99
CA ILE A 76 -14.49 -14.89 26.32
C ILE A 76 -15.34 -13.84 27.06
N VAL A 77 -15.77 -12.78 26.37
CA VAL A 77 -16.59 -11.70 26.98
C VAL A 77 -18.01 -12.16 27.30
N GLU A 78 -18.60 -13.04 26.48
CA GLU A 78 -19.90 -13.65 26.75
C GLU A 78 -19.84 -14.63 27.94
N SER A 79 -18.73 -15.35 28.09
CA SER A 79 -18.51 -16.27 29.20
C SER A 79 -18.24 -15.54 30.52
N ASP A 80 -17.44 -14.47 30.49
CA ASP A 80 -17.17 -13.62 31.65
C ASP A 80 -17.10 -12.13 31.26
N ARG A 81 -18.15 -11.39 31.61
CA ARG A 81 -18.22 -9.94 31.37
C ARG A 81 -17.25 -9.11 32.22
N HIS A 82 -16.59 -9.70 33.21
CA HIS A 82 -15.60 -9.02 34.05
C HIS A 82 -14.15 -9.26 33.60
N VAL A 83 -13.95 -9.98 32.49
CA VAL A 83 -12.60 -10.25 31.98
C VAL A 83 -11.91 -8.94 31.57
N SER A 84 -10.62 -8.82 31.91
CA SER A 84 -9.82 -7.65 31.54
C SER A 84 -9.27 -7.77 30.12
N ILE A 85 -9.03 -6.63 29.46
CA ILE A 85 -8.37 -6.59 28.14
C ILE A 85 -6.99 -7.26 28.18
N ALA A 86 -6.26 -7.11 29.30
CA ALA A 86 -4.97 -7.76 29.50
C ALA A 86 -5.07 -9.28 29.51
N SER A 87 -6.08 -9.82 30.19
CA SER A 87 -6.37 -11.25 30.25
C SER A 87 -6.77 -11.80 28.87
N ILE A 88 -7.66 -11.11 28.14
CA ILE A 88 -8.02 -11.47 26.76
C ILE A 88 -6.78 -11.48 25.86
N ALA A 89 -5.92 -10.47 25.97
CA ALA A 89 -4.70 -10.39 25.17
C ALA A 89 -3.71 -11.52 25.48
N GLN A 90 -3.56 -11.90 26.75
CA GLN A 90 -2.74 -13.05 27.18
C GLN A 90 -3.32 -14.36 26.64
N GLU A 91 -4.62 -14.56 26.76
CA GLU A 91 -5.31 -15.78 26.31
C GLU A 91 -5.24 -15.95 24.79
N LEU A 92 -5.36 -14.85 24.05
CA LEU A 92 -5.28 -14.85 22.59
C LEU A 92 -3.84 -14.71 22.05
N ASN A 93 -2.84 -14.68 22.93
CA ASN A 93 -1.43 -14.46 22.60
C ASN A 93 -1.22 -13.24 21.68
N ILE A 94 -2.02 -12.18 21.86
CA ILE A 94 -1.93 -10.94 21.11
C ILE A 94 -0.91 -10.06 21.82
N ALA A 95 0.24 -9.84 21.18
CA ALA A 95 1.21 -8.89 21.67
C ALA A 95 0.55 -7.49 21.75
N GLN A 96 0.36 -6.97 22.96
CA GLN A 96 -0.04 -5.57 23.15
C GLN A 96 1.12 -4.68 22.71
N LYS A 97 1.07 -4.16 21.48
CA LYS A 97 1.95 -3.07 21.10
C LYS A 97 1.45 -1.78 21.76
N PRO A 98 2.29 -1.03 22.47
CA PRO A 98 1.92 0.28 22.98
C PRO A 98 1.47 1.15 21.81
N VAL A 99 0.36 1.85 21.98
CA VAL A 99 -0.03 2.92 21.06
C VAL A 99 0.90 4.09 21.36
N GLU A 100 2.01 4.20 20.63
CA GLU A 100 2.84 5.40 20.64
C GLU A 100 1.99 6.54 20.05
N THR A 101 1.43 7.36 20.93
CA THR A 101 0.79 8.61 20.56
C THR A 101 1.87 9.69 20.65
N THR A 102 2.32 10.19 19.51
CA THR A 102 3.17 11.39 19.40
C THR A 102 2.53 12.34 18.40
#